data_AF-A0A2S8FMP5-F1
#
_entry.id   AF-A0A2S8FMP5-F1
#
_cell.length_a   1.000
_cell.length_b   1.000
_cell.length_c   1.000
_cell.angle_alpha   90.00
_cell.angle_beta   90.00
_cell.angle_gamma   90.00
#
_symmetry.space_group_name_H-M   'P 1'
#
loop_
_entity.id
_entity.type
_entity.pdbx_description
1 polymer ?
#
loop_
_entity_poly.entity_id
_entity_poly.type
_entity_poly.pdbx_seq_one_letter_code
_entity_poly.pdbx_strand_id
1 'polypeptide(L)'
;MRLLFVLLFCLAWLGVCWLGMMAVHELGHIAAAIASGGSVTKVVLSPVAISRTDVSPNPYPALVVWLGPIFGALFPLLIWSVIPRSWVWPKGLLQFFAGFCLIANGAYLGIGSLEQVGDCKEILRTGSPVWTMWLFGLLAIPSGFWLWHQLGSPVELMKEDSPINSKAAWWAATALALIAGTAWLVSPV
;
A
#
# COMPACT_ATOMS: atom_id res chain seq x y z
N MET A 1 11.89 -18.43 22.34
CA MET A 1 12.04 -16.96 22.21
C MET A 1 12.18 -16.50 20.75
N ARG A 2 12.93 -17.20 19.89
CA ARG A 2 13.12 -16.77 18.49
C ARG A 2 11.86 -16.73 17.64
N LEU A 3 11.03 -17.78 17.72
CA LEU A 3 9.72 -17.82 17.06
C LEU A 3 8.86 -16.59 17.41
N LEU A 4 8.87 -16.15 18.66
CA LEU A 4 8.16 -14.95 19.10
C LEU A 4 8.63 -13.70 18.33
N PHE A 5 9.94 -13.51 18.16
CA PHE A 5 10.47 -12.36 17.42
C PHE A 5 10.18 -12.44 15.92
N VAL A 6 10.20 -13.63 15.33
CA VAL A 6 9.81 -13.82 13.92
C VAL A 6 8.34 -13.49 13.72
N LEU A 7 7.45 -14.00 14.59
CA LEU A 7 6.02 -13.70 14.55
C LEU A 7 5.75 -12.21 14.76
N LEU A 8 6.40 -11.59 15.75
CA LEU A 8 6.29 -10.15 16.00
C LEU A 8 6.73 -9.34 14.78
N PHE A 9 7.88 -9.68 14.18
CA PHE A 9 8.37 -9.02 12.97
C PHE A 9 7.36 -9.15 11.82
N CYS A 10 6.90 -10.36 11.51
CA CYS A 10 5.98 -10.60 10.40
C CYS A 10 4.65 -9.86 10.58
N LEU A 11 4.06 -9.93 11.78
CA LEU A 11 2.81 -9.23 12.08
C LEU A 11 2.98 -7.72 12.02
N ALA A 12 4.06 -7.20 12.62
CA ALA A 12 4.35 -5.77 12.58
C ALA A 12 4.61 -5.28 11.15
N TRP A 13 5.39 -6.04 10.38
CA TRP A 13 5.72 -5.70 9.00
C TRP A 13 4.51 -5.74 8.07
N LEU A 14 3.59 -6.71 8.25
CA LEU A 14 2.31 -6.72 7.56
C LEU A 14 1.47 -5.49 7.89
N GLY A 15 1.43 -5.10 9.17
CA GLY A 15 0.76 -3.86 9.58
C GLY A 15 1.39 -2.61 8.94
N VAL A 16 2.72 -2.53 8.89
CA VAL A 16 3.45 -1.46 8.20
C VAL A 16 3.10 -1.45 6.71
N CYS A 17 3.04 -2.61 6.07
CA CYS A 17 2.66 -2.71 4.66
C CYS A 17 1.22 -2.24 4.42
N TRP A 18 0.28 -2.62 5.29
CA TRP A 18 -1.11 -2.19 5.18
C TRP A 18 -1.27 -0.68 5.31
N LEU A 19 -0.76 -0.09 6.40
CA LEU A 19 -0.85 1.36 6.64
C LEU A 19 -0.04 2.16 5.61
N GLY A 20 1.14 1.67 5.26
CA GLY A 20 1.99 2.28 4.24
C GLY A 20 1.34 2.27 2.87
N MET A 21 0.67 1.17 2.49
CA MET A 21 -0.05 1.07 1.23
C MET A 21 -1.18 2.10 1.16
N MET A 22 -2.00 2.22 2.22
CA MET A 22 -3.03 3.26 2.29
C MET A 22 -2.43 4.66 2.18
N ALA A 23 -1.34 4.95 2.90
CA ALA A 23 -0.70 6.26 2.85
C ALA A 23 -0.20 6.62 1.44
N VAL A 24 0.42 5.68 0.72
CA VAL A 24 0.90 5.92 -0.66
C VAL A 24 -0.28 6.02 -1.63
N HIS A 25 -1.34 5.23 -1.42
CA HIS A 25 -2.57 5.32 -2.19
C HIS A 25 -3.22 6.72 -2.06
N GLU A 26 -3.46 7.18 -0.82
CA GLU A 26 -4.02 8.51 -0.58
C GLU A 26 -3.11 9.64 -1.10
N LEU A 27 -1.79 9.46 -1.02
CA LEU A 27 -0.84 10.40 -1.61
C LEU A 27 -1.05 10.56 -3.13
N GLY A 28 -1.47 9.51 -3.82
CA GLY A 28 -1.87 9.58 -5.23
C GLY A 28 -3.06 10.50 -5.47
N HIS A 29 -4.12 10.40 -4.65
CA HIS A 29 -5.27 11.31 -4.73
C HIS A 29 -4.88 12.75 -4.43
N ILE A 30 -4.06 12.97 -3.40
CA ILE A 30 -3.58 14.31 -3.01
C ILE A 30 -2.77 14.93 -4.15
N ALA A 31 -1.83 14.16 -4.73
CA ALA A 31 -1.01 14.64 -5.84
C ALA A 31 -1.87 15.00 -7.06
N ALA A 32 -2.87 14.19 -7.41
CA ALA A 32 -3.80 14.50 -8.49
C ALA A 32 -4.64 15.75 -8.19
N ALA A 33 -5.15 15.88 -6.96
CA ALA A 33 -5.95 17.03 -6.55
C ALA A 33 -5.16 18.33 -6.74
N ILE A 34 -3.93 18.37 -6.21
CA ILE A 34 -3.04 19.54 -6.33
C ILE A 34 -2.71 19.81 -7.80
N ALA A 35 -2.30 18.78 -8.56
CA ALA A 35 -1.90 18.94 -9.97
C ALA A 35 -3.06 19.37 -10.88
N SER A 36 -4.30 19.08 -10.50
CA SER A 36 -5.50 19.37 -11.28
C SER A 36 -6.22 20.67 -10.85
N GLY A 37 -5.66 21.40 -9.89
CA GLY A 37 -6.24 22.65 -9.36
C GLY A 37 -7.37 22.45 -8.34
N GLY A 38 -7.55 21.21 -7.85
CA GLY A 38 -8.44 20.93 -6.74
C GLY A 38 -7.84 21.27 -5.37
N SER A 39 -8.66 21.26 -4.33
CA SER A 39 -8.21 21.47 -2.94
C SER A 39 -8.58 20.28 -2.08
N VAL A 40 -7.58 19.69 -1.42
CA VAL A 40 -7.79 18.60 -0.44
C VAL A 40 -8.40 19.20 0.82
N THR A 41 -9.59 18.75 1.19
CA THR A 41 -10.31 19.25 2.37
C THR A 41 -10.14 18.33 3.57
N LYS A 42 -9.98 17.02 3.35
CA LYS A 42 -9.77 16.05 4.43
C LYS A 42 -9.04 14.82 3.89
N VAL A 43 -8.16 14.26 4.72
CA VAL A 43 -7.55 12.95 4.50
C VAL A 43 -7.88 12.08 5.71
N VAL A 44 -8.39 10.89 5.47
CA VAL A 44 -8.71 9.91 6.49
C VAL A 44 -7.84 8.67 6.28
N LEU A 45 -6.91 8.43 7.19
CA LEU A 45 -6.15 7.19 7.29
C LEU A 45 -6.62 6.44 8.53
N SER A 46 -7.31 5.32 8.32
CA SER A 46 -7.78 4.48 9.43
C SER A 46 -7.19 3.07 9.32
N PRO A 47 -6.64 2.50 10.40
CA PRO A 47 -6.17 1.11 10.39
C PRO A 47 -7.27 0.09 10.11
N VAL A 48 -8.53 0.44 10.40
CA VAL A 48 -9.68 -0.48 10.42
C VAL A 48 -10.82 -0.06 9.48
N ALA A 49 -10.69 1.09 8.81
CA ALA A 49 -11.66 1.59 7.86
C ALA A 49 -10.99 1.94 6.53
N ILE A 50 -11.81 2.07 5.48
CA ILE A 50 -11.34 2.45 4.15
C ILE A 50 -10.82 3.88 4.23
N SER A 51 -9.57 4.09 3.80
CA SER A 51 -8.99 5.41 3.70
C SER A 51 -9.72 6.24 2.66
N ARG A 52 -9.68 7.57 2.81
CA ARG A 52 -10.27 8.47 1.82
C ARG A 52 -9.60 9.84 1.81
N THR A 53 -9.57 10.44 0.64
CA THR A 53 -9.19 11.83 0.42
C THR A 53 -10.39 12.60 -0.13
N ASP A 54 -10.90 13.53 0.65
CA ASP A 54 -12.00 14.41 0.27
C ASP A 54 -11.40 15.64 -0.46
N VAL A 55 -11.91 15.95 -1.66
CA VAL A 55 -11.41 17.04 -2.53
C VAL A 55 -12.56 17.96 -2.93
N SER A 56 -12.43 19.27 -2.70
CA SER A 56 -13.41 20.28 -3.11
C SER A 56 -12.78 21.68 -3.26
N PRO A 57 -12.94 22.37 -4.41
CA PRO A 57 -13.53 21.84 -5.65
C PRO A 57 -12.66 20.71 -6.22
N ASN A 58 -13.28 19.80 -6.99
CA ASN A 58 -12.59 18.73 -7.72
C ASN A 58 -12.85 18.86 -9.23
N PRO A 59 -11.99 19.59 -9.96
CA PRO A 59 -12.24 19.86 -11.38
C PRO A 59 -12.09 18.60 -12.27
N TYR A 60 -11.31 17.61 -11.82
CA TYR A 60 -11.00 16.39 -12.57
C TYR A 60 -11.17 15.13 -11.70
N PRO A 61 -12.41 14.78 -11.31
CA PRO A 61 -12.66 13.69 -10.36
C PRO A 61 -12.16 12.33 -10.86
N ALA A 62 -12.26 12.06 -12.16
CA ALA A 62 -11.73 10.83 -12.77
C ALA A 62 -10.22 10.69 -12.56
N LEU A 63 -9.47 11.78 -12.79
CA LEU A 63 -8.02 11.78 -12.60
C LEU A 63 -7.67 11.54 -11.13
N VAL A 64 -8.34 12.25 -10.22
CA VAL A 64 -8.10 12.12 -8.78
C VAL A 64 -8.31 10.69 -8.32
N VAL A 65 -9.47 10.10 -8.62
CA VAL A 65 -9.79 8.76 -8.13
C VAL A 65 -8.89 7.68 -8.74
N TRP A 66 -8.51 7.79 -10.01
CA TRP A 66 -7.61 6.80 -10.61
C TRP A 66 -6.17 6.92 -10.13
N LEU A 67 -5.70 8.13 -9.81
CA LEU A 67 -4.31 8.31 -9.43
C LEU A 67 -3.98 7.70 -8.07
N GLY A 68 -4.95 7.55 -7.17
CA GLY A 68 -4.76 6.84 -5.89
C GLY A 68 -4.18 5.43 -6.07
N PRO A 69 -4.93 4.50 -6.70
CA PRO A 69 -4.45 3.13 -6.91
C PRO A 69 -3.30 3.02 -7.91
N ILE A 70 -3.25 3.85 -8.96
CA ILE A 70 -2.14 3.82 -9.93
C ILE A 70 -0.83 4.25 -9.25
N PHE A 71 -0.84 5.39 -8.55
CA PHE A 71 0.34 5.86 -7.83
C PHE A 71 0.68 4.93 -6.66
N GLY A 72 -0.33 4.47 -5.93
CA GLY A 72 -0.24 3.48 -4.86
C GLY A 72 0.52 2.21 -5.27
N ALA A 73 0.30 1.73 -6.50
CA ALA A 73 1.02 0.59 -7.04
C ALA A 73 2.39 0.93 -7.64
N LEU A 74 2.51 2.02 -8.41
CA LEU A 74 3.73 2.32 -9.17
C LEU A 74 4.84 2.98 -8.33
N PHE A 75 4.49 3.84 -7.39
CA PHE A 75 5.49 4.57 -6.60
C PHE A 75 6.40 3.65 -5.76
N PRO A 76 5.87 2.63 -5.05
CA PRO A 76 6.71 1.67 -4.33
C PRO A 76 7.65 0.88 -5.24
N LEU A 77 7.20 0.54 -6.46
CA LEU A 77 8.02 -0.14 -7.47
C LEU A 77 9.18 0.73 -7.94
N LEU A 78 8.91 2.01 -8.18
CA LEU A 78 9.94 2.98 -8.56
C LEU A 78 11.00 3.10 -7.46
N ILE A 79 10.58 3.26 -6.20
CA ILE A 79 11.50 3.29 -5.06
C ILE A 79 12.33 2.01 -4.98
N TRP A 80 11.70 0.84 -5.06
CA TRP A 80 12.43 -0.44 -5.02
C TRP A 80 13.46 -0.56 -6.17
N SER A 81 13.12 -0.09 -7.37
CA SER A 81 13.98 -0.20 -8.55
C SER A 81 15.28 0.61 -8.44
N VAL A 82 15.25 1.76 -7.75
CA VAL A 82 16.40 2.65 -7.59
C VAL A 82 17.32 2.28 -6.42
N ILE A 83 16.85 1.43 -5.50
CA ILE A 83 17.66 1.02 -4.33
C ILE A 83 18.80 0.09 -4.78
N PRO A 84 20.06 0.34 -4.35
CA PRO A 84 21.22 -0.46 -4.75
C PRO A 84 21.07 -1.95 -4.42
N ARG A 85 21.59 -2.82 -5.30
CA ARG A 85 21.60 -4.28 -5.07
C ARG A 85 22.44 -4.71 -3.86
N SER A 86 23.41 -3.89 -3.43
CA SER A 86 24.21 -4.14 -2.23
C SER A 86 23.40 -4.03 -0.93
N TRP A 87 22.24 -3.38 -0.95
CA TRP A 87 21.36 -3.21 0.22
C TRP A 87 20.37 -4.37 0.30
N VAL A 88 20.88 -5.61 0.40
CA VAL A 88 20.09 -6.84 0.25
C VAL A 88 18.85 -6.86 1.14
N TRP A 89 19.01 -6.59 2.44
CA TRP A 89 17.90 -6.67 3.39
C TRP A 89 16.87 -5.54 3.22
N PRO A 90 17.24 -4.24 3.18
CA PRO A 90 16.28 -3.17 2.91
C PRO A 90 15.59 -3.31 1.54
N LYS A 91 16.34 -3.74 0.51
CA LYS A 91 15.78 -3.97 -0.82
C LYS A 91 14.75 -5.09 -0.81
N GLY A 92 14.99 -6.18 -0.07
CA GLY A 92 14.02 -7.26 0.10
C GLY A 92 12.74 -6.81 0.81
N LEU A 93 12.85 -5.99 1.85
CA LEU A 93 11.68 -5.40 2.50
C LEU A 93 10.88 -4.48 1.56
N LEU A 94 11.56 -3.62 0.81
CA LEU A 94 10.90 -2.75 -0.17
C LEU A 94 10.29 -3.55 -1.33
N GLN A 95 10.92 -4.65 -1.75
CA GLN A 95 10.36 -5.57 -2.73
C GLN A 95 9.07 -6.22 -2.21
N PHE A 96 9.08 -6.66 -0.94
CA PHE A 96 7.88 -7.17 -0.29
C PHE A 96 6.78 -6.11 -0.25
N PHE A 97 7.10 -4.91 0.20
CA PHE A 97 6.15 -3.79 0.29
C PHE A 97 5.59 -3.40 -1.08
N ALA A 98 6.42 -3.33 -2.13
CA ALA A 98 5.96 -3.00 -3.47
C ALA A 98 5.06 -4.09 -4.06
N GLY A 99 5.37 -5.37 -3.83
CA GLY A 99 4.52 -6.48 -4.23
C GLY A 99 3.19 -6.47 -3.48
N PHE A 100 3.22 -6.14 -2.18
CA PHE A 100 2.03 -5.94 -1.37
C PHE A 100 1.15 -4.83 -1.93
N CYS A 101 1.72 -3.67 -2.27
CA CYS A 101 0.99 -2.55 -2.84
C CYS A 101 0.33 -2.89 -4.17
N LEU A 102 1.03 -3.62 -5.05
CA LEU A 102 0.45 -4.13 -6.29
C LEU A 102 -0.76 -5.05 -6.04
N ILE A 103 -0.61 -6.04 -5.16
CA ILE A 103 -1.67 -7.00 -4.85
C ILE A 103 -2.86 -6.29 -4.19
N ALA A 104 -2.60 -5.44 -3.19
CA ALA A 104 -3.64 -4.76 -2.43
C ALA A 104 -4.44 -3.77 -3.30
N ASN A 105 -3.78 -2.90 -4.06
CA ASN A 105 -4.47 -1.97 -4.97
C ASN A 105 -5.18 -2.73 -6.10
N GLY A 106 -4.55 -3.79 -6.63
CA GLY A 106 -5.13 -4.63 -7.67
C GLY A 106 -6.38 -5.38 -7.20
N ALA A 107 -6.35 -5.95 -6.00
CA ALA A 107 -7.51 -6.61 -5.39
C ALA A 107 -8.60 -5.62 -5.02
N TYR A 108 -8.21 -4.45 -4.49
CA TYR A 108 -9.14 -3.38 -4.14
C TYR A 108 -9.95 -2.91 -5.35
N LEU A 109 -9.31 -2.55 -6.46
CA LEU A 109 -10.04 -2.15 -7.67
C LEU A 109 -10.69 -3.34 -8.39
N GLY A 110 -9.93 -4.43 -8.59
CA GLY A 110 -10.39 -5.57 -9.37
C GLY A 110 -11.62 -6.22 -8.76
N ILE A 111 -11.52 -6.64 -7.49
CA ILE A 111 -12.60 -7.35 -6.78
C ILE A 111 -13.60 -6.35 -6.18
N GLY A 112 -13.14 -5.23 -5.61
CA GLY A 112 -14.02 -4.22 -5.02
C GLY A 112 -14.95 -3.53 -6.02
N SER A 113 -14.65 -3.61 -7.33
CA SER A 113 -15.56 -3.15 -8.39
C SER A 113 -16.94 -3.81 -8.37
N LEU A 114 -17.05 -5.04 -7.82
CA LEU A 114 -18.30 -5.79 -7.71
C LEU A 114 -19.24 -5.18 -6.66
N GLU A 115 -18.69 -4.71 -5.54
CA GLU A 115 -19.43 -4.13 -4.42
C GLU A 115 -19.55 -2.59 -4.51
N GLN A 116 -18.84 -1.97 -5.47
CA GLN A 116 -18.81 -0.51 -5.69
C GLN A 116 -18.50 0.26 -4.40
N VAL A 117 -17.44 -0.16 -3.71
CA VAL A 117 -17.00 0.46 -2.45
C VAL A 117 -15.84 1.44 -2.72
N GLY A 118 -15.84 2.57 -2.00
CA GLY A 118 -14.80 3.60 -2.10
C GLY A 118 -14.58 4.10 -3.53
N ASP A 119 -13.34 4.07 -3.99
CA ASP A 119 -12.91 4.55 -5.31
C ASP A 119 -13.66 3.90 -6.46
N CYS A 120 -14.00 2.62 -6.35
CA CYS A 120 -14.68 1.89 -7.43
C CYS A 120 -16.00 2.56 -7.80
N LYS A 121 -16.72 3.09 -6.80
CA LYS A 121 -17.97 3.82 -7.02
C LYS A 121 -17.74 5.12 -7.78
N GLU A 122 -16.70 5.86 -7.42
CA GLU A 122 -16.42 7.16 -8.01
C GLU A 122 -15.80 7.04 -9.41
N ILE A 123 -14.97 6.01 -9.64
CA ILE A 123 -14.49 5.60 -10.97
C ILE A 123 -15.66 5.34 -11.93
N LEU A 124 -16.68 4.60 -11.49
CA LEU A 124 -17.87 4.34 -12.31
C LEU A 124 -18.71 5.60 -12.53
N ARG A 125 -18.88 6.45 -11.51
CA ARG A 125 -19.63 7.71 -11.61
C ARG A 125 -19.00 8.70 -12.58
N THR A 126 -17.67 8.68 -12.70
CA THR A 126 -16.94 9.51 -13.65
C THR A 126 -16.95 8.95 -15.08
N GLY A 127 -17.67 7.85 -15.31
CA GLY A 127 -17.90 7.25 -16.63
C GLY A 127 -16.86 6.22 -17.06
N SER A 128 -15.93 5.83 -16.18
CA SER A 128 -14.95 4.79 -16.50
C SER A 128 -15.63 3.43 -16.60
N PRO A 129 -15.37 2.63 -17.64
CA PRO A 129 -16.01 1.33 -17.78
C PRO A 129 -15.40 0.30 -16.82
N VAL A 130 -16.23 -0.56 -16.22
CA VAL A 130 -15.82 -1.52 -15.18
C VAL A 130 -14.64 -2.40 -15.57
N TRP A 131 -14.52 -2.77 -16.85
CA TRP A 131 -13.45 -3.65 -17.34
C TRP A 131 -12.05 -3.04 -17.15
N THR A 132 -11.92 -1.71 -17.05
CA THR A 132 -10.63 -1.06 -16.79
C THR A 132 -10.10 -1.39 -15.39
N MET A 133 -10.99 -1.49 -14.39
CA MET A 133 -10.64 -1.90 -13.03
C MET A 133 -10.25 -3.39 -12.99
N TRP A 134 -10.96 -4.23 -13.74
CA TRP A 134 -10.59 -5.65 -13.88
C TRP A 134 -9.25 -5.82 -14.57
N LEU A 135 -8.99 -5.05 -15.64
CA LEU A 135 -7.69 -5.06 -16.31
C LEU A 135 -6.57 -4.62 -15.36
N PHE A 136 -6.80 -3.56 -14.57
CA PHE A 136 -5.84 -3.13 -13.55
C PHE A 136 -5.56 -4.26 -12.55
N GLY A 137 -6.59 -4.89 -11.98
CA GLY A 137 -6.43 -6.00 -11.04
C GLY A 137 -5.73 -7.22 -11.66
N LEU A 138 -6.11 -7.58 -12.89
CA LEU A 138 -5.53 -8.70 -13.65
C LEU A 138 -4.04 -8.50 -13.93
N LEU A 139 -3.57 -7.27 -14.08
CA LEU A 139 -2.16 -6.98 -14.29
C LEU A 139 -1.41 -6.80 -12.96
N ALA A 140 -1.99 -6.07 -12.00
CA ALA A 140 -1.33 -5.72 -10.76
C ALA A 140 -1.12 -6.93 -9.84
N ILE A 141 -2.14 -7.79 -9.66
CA ILE A 141 -2.07 -8.92 -8.73
C ILE A 141 -0.99 -9.93 -9.17
N PRO A 142 -0.96 -10.44 -10.41
CA PRO A 142 0.09 -11.36 -10.84
C PRO A 142 1.48 -10.72 -10.80
N SER A 143 1.59 -9.43 -11.14
CA SER A 143 2.86 -8.71 -11.07
C SER A 143 3.40 -8.62 -9.64
N GLY A 144 2.51 -8.43 -8.66
CA GLY A 144 2.91 -8.39 -7.25
C GLY A 144 3.37 -9.76 -6.74
N PHE A 145 2.69 -10.83 -7.10
CA PHE A 145 3.13 -12.19 -6.78
C PHE A 145 4.45 -12.56 -7.49
N TRP A 146 4.61 -12.15 -8.74
CA TRP A 146 5.86 -12.32 -9.48
C TRP A 146 7.01 -11.58 -8.80
N LEU A 147 6.76 -10.36 -8.30
CA LEU A 147 7.76 -9.61 -7.56
C LEU A 147 8.17 -10.31 -6.25
N TRP A 148 7.25 -11.03 -5.60
CA TRP A 148 7.56 -11.82 -4.40
C TRP A 148 8.34 -13.12 -4.68
N HIS A 149 8.41 -13.59 -5.93
CA HIS A 149 8.98 -14.89 -6.30
C HIS A 149 10.43 -15.10 -5.84
N GLN A 150 11.22 -14.03 -5.63
CA GLN A 150 12.63 -14.11 -5.25
C GLN A 150 12.91 -13.70 -3.79
N LEU A 151 11.89 -13.59 -2.94
CA LEU A 151 12.06 -13.18 -1.54
C LEU A 151 12.50 -14.32 -0.60
N GLY A 152 12.62 -15.54 -1.11
CA GLY A 152 12.92 -16.73 -0.31
C GLY A 152 11.66 -17.38 0.27
N SER A 153 11.86 -18.38 1.13
CA SER A 153 10.76 -19.15 1.73
C SER A 153 10.41 -18.65 3.13
N PRO A 154 9.12 -18.61 3.53
CA PRO A 154 8.73 -18.33 4.92
C PRO A 154 9.38 -19.27 5.94
N VAL A 155 9.72 -20.50 5.53
CA VAL A 155 10.40 -21.48 6.39
C VAL A 155 11.82 -21.03 6.73
N GLU A 156 12.49 -20.31 5.82
CA GLU A 156 13.85 -19.80 6.03
C GLU A 156 13.88 -18.73 7.11
N LEU A 157 12.80 -17.97 7.28
CA LEU A 157 12.68 -16.98 8.36
C LEU A 157 12.77 -17.61 9.76
N MET A 158 12.44 -18.91 9.88
CA MET A 158 12.47 -19.66 11.14
C MET A 158 13.81 -20.36 11.42
N LYS A 159 14.70 -20.55 10.42
CA LYS A 159 16.01 -21.20 10.57
C LYS A 159 17.01 -20.34 11.31
N GLU A 160 17.93 -20.91 12.10
CA GLU A 160 18.84 -20.20 13.05
C GLU A 160 19.66 -19.05 12.44
N ASP A 161 19.95 -19.13 11.15
CA ASP A 161 20.70 -18.16 10.35
C ASP A 161 19.86 -16.98 9.82
N SER A 162 18.53 -16.99 10.03
CA SER A 162 17.66 -15.89 9.60
C SER A 162 18.10 -14.52 10.17
N PRO A 163 18.03 -13.46 9.33
CA PRO A 163 18.44 -12.10 9.72
C PRO A 163 17.48 -11.45 10.73
N ILE A 164 16.34 -12.08 11.02
CA ILE A 164 15.36 -11.55 11.99
C ILE A 164 15.83 -11.85 13.41
N ASN A 165 16.42 -10.83 14.03
CA ASN A 165 16.75 -10.81 15.45
C ASN A 165 15.73 -9.99 16.25
N SER A 166 15.89 -9.97 17.57
CA SER A 166 15.01 -9.19 18.47
C SER A 166 14.97 -7.70 18.12
N LYS A 167 16.10 -7.12 17.70
CA LYS A 167 16.16 -5.70 17.30
C LYS A 167 15.29 -5.45 16.07
N ALA A 168 15.40 -6.29 15.03
CA ALA A 168 14.58 -6.15 13.82
C ALA A 168 13.07 -6.23 14.14
N ALA A 169 12.67 -7.16 15.00
CA ALA A 169 11.29 -7.28 15.44
C ALA A 169 10.78 -6.04 16.18
N TRP A 170 11.57 -5.49 17.10
CA TRP A 170 11.22 -4.26 17.80
C TRP A 170 11.21 -3.04 16.88
N TRP A 171 12.14 -2.93 15.93
CA TRP A 171 12.13 -1.86 14.94
C TRP A 171 10.86 -1.89 14.08
N ALA A 172 10.44 -3.07 13.62
CA ALA A 172 9.20 -3.22 12.88
C ALA A 172 7.97 -2.84 13.74
N ALA A 173 7.94 -3.27 15.00
CA ALA A 173 6.86 -2.93 15.93
C ALA A 173 6.80 -1.43 16.24
N THR A 174 7.94 -0.78 16.46
CA THR A 174 8.02 0.67 16.65
C THR A 174 7.60 1.42 15.40
N ALA A 175 8.03 0.99 14.21
CA ALA A 175 7.60 1.58 12.95
C ALA A 175 6.08 1.49 12.78
N LEU A 176 5.48 0.32 13.06
CA LEU A 176 4.03 0.16 13.05
C LEU A 176 3.35 1.10 14.04
N ALA A 177 3.82 1.15 15.29
CA ALA A 177 3.24 2.01 16.32
C ALA A 177 3.31 3.50 15.95
N LEU A 178 4.43 3.95 15.36
CA LEU A 178 4.59 5.32 14.89
C LEU A 178 3.63 5.62 13.74
N ILE A 179 3.57 4.77 12.71
CA ILE A 179 2.68 4.97 11.57
C ILE A 179 1.21 4.98 12.03
N ALA A 180 0.81 4.02 12.86
CA ALA A 180 -0.54 3.95 13.42
C ALA A 180 -0.87 5.17 14.28
N GLY A 181 0.06 5.61 15.13
CA GLY A 181 -0.10 6.82 15.95
C GLY A 181 -0.25 8.07 15.09
N THR A 182 0.57 8.22 14.04
CA THR A 182 0.44 9.36 13.11
C THR A 182 -0.86 9.32 12.33
N ALA A 183 -1.31 8.15 11.87
CA ALA A 183 -2.60 8.01 11.19
C ALA A 183 -3.75 8.43 12.11
N TRP A 184 -3.71 8.01 13.38
CA TRP A 184 -4.72 8.40 14.37
C TRP A 184 -4.73 9.91 14.66
N LEU A 185 -3.56 10.55 14.70
CA LEU A 185 -3.44 12.00 14.95
C LEU A 185 -3.92 12.83 13.76
N VAL A 186 -3.62 12.39 12.53
CA VAL A 186 -4.03 13.08 11.29
C VAL A 186 -5.51 12.87 11.00
N SER A 187 -6.07 11.74 11.46
CA SER A 187 -7.44 11.34 11.17
C SER A 187 -8.12 10.73 12.40
N PRO A 188 -8.34 11.52 13.48
CA PRO A 188 -9.11 11.03 14.60
C PRO A 188 -10.52 10.69 14.10
N VAL A 189 -10.91 9.43 14.25
CA VAL A 189 -12.22 8.89 13.87
C VAL A 189 -13.32 9.57 14.69
#